data_AF-A0AAE5QV40-F1
#
_entry.id   AF-A0AAE5QV40-F1
#
_cell.length_a   1.000
_cell.length_b   1.000
_cell.length_c   1.000
_cell.angle_alpha   90.00
_cell.angle_beta   90.00
_cell.angle_gamma   90.00
#
_symmetry.space_group_name_H-M   'P 1'
#
loop_
_entity.id
_entity.type
_entity.pdbx_description
1 polymer ?
#
loop_
_entity_poly.entity_id
_entity_poly.type
_entity_poly.pdbx_seq_one_letter_code
_entity_poly.pdbx_strand_id
1 'polypeptide(L)'
;MITIERHDIKKLEDYIKNIERYRRELKVREYELLENHEPENVGAGKSNIPGNPIERESIKKLSDNRYNNLRNIVKGVDKLIYESDEDTQDLM
;
A
#
# COMPACT_ATOMS: atom_id res chain seq x y z
N MET A 1 9.78 10.83 23.74
CA MET A 1 9.13 11.78 22.81
C MET A 1 9.85 11.60 21.47
N ILE A 2 9.12 11.36 20.39
CA ILE A 2 9.76 11.25 19.06
C ILE A 2 10.18 12.66 18.65
N THR A 3 11.46 12.85 18.37
CA THR A 3 11.98 14.11 17.84
C THR A 3 11.95 14.02 16.32
N ILE A 4 11.22 14.93 15.67
CA ILE A 4 11.18 15.01 14.20
C ILE A 4 12.30 15.94 13.78
N GLU A 5 13.24 15.43 13.00
CA GLU A 5 14.35 16.22 12.48
C GLU A 5 13.99 16.86 11.13
N ARG A 6 14.82 17.80 10.68
CA ARG A 6 14.62 18.52 9.41
C ARG A 6 14.51 17.58 8.20
N HIS A 7 15.24 16.47 8.22
CA HIS A 7 15.22 15.48 7.15
C HIS A 7 13.89 14.69 7.12
N ASP A 8 13.30 14.42 8.28
CA ASP A 8 11.98 13.79 8.40
C ASP A 8 10.90 14.69 7.83
N ILE A 9 10.92 15.99 8.18
CA ILE A 9 9.97 16.99 7.66
C ILE A 9 9.99 17.00 6.14
N LYS A 10 11.18 17.07 5.54
CA LYS A 10 11.33 17.04 4.07
C LYS A 10 10.76 15.74 3.47
N LYS A 11 10.88 14.63 4.17
CA LYS A 11 10.33 13.34 3.70
C LYS A 11 8.81 13.29 3.81
N LEU A 12 8.24 13.81 4.89
CA LEU A 12 6.79 13.93 5.07
C LEU A 12 6.18 14.87 4.01
N GLU A 13 6.83 15.99 3.70
CA GLU A 13 6.39 16.86 2.60
C GLU A 13 6.40 16.16 1.24
N ASP A 14 7.42 15.34 0.96
CA ASP A 14 7.51 14.54 -0.27
C ASP A 14 6.34 13.54 -0.38
N TYR A 15 5.93 12.93 0.74
CA TYR A 15 4.76 12.05 0.80
C TYR A 15 3.47 12.77 0.44
N ILE A 16 3.24 13.95 1.00
CA ILE A 16 2.04 14.75 0.73
C ILE A 16 2.04 15.21 -0.73
N LYS A 17 3.13 15.84 -1.19
CA LYS A 17 3.24 16.40 -2.56
C LYS A 17 3.08 15.36 -3.67
N ASN A 18 3.48 14.11 -3.41
CA ASN A 18 3.46 13.04 -4.41
C ASN A 18 2.43 11.94 -4.08
N ILE A 19 1.40 12.25 -3.30
CA ILE A 19 0.43 11.25 -2.83
C ILE A 19 -0.21 10.46 -3.98
N GLU A 20 -0.54 11.11 -5.10
CA GLU A 20 -1.07 10.43 -6.30
C GLU A 20 -0.11 9.39 -6.89
N ARG A 21 1.19 9.68 -6.87
CA ARG A 21 2.21 8.71 -7.30
C ARG A 21 2.22 7.52 -6.35
N TYR A 22 2.21 7.75 -5.04
CA TYR A 22 2.20 6.67 -4.04
C TYR A 22 0.91 5.83 -4.10
N ARG A 23 -0.25 6.44 -4.37
CA ARG A 23 -1.53 5.74 -4.62
C ARG A 23 -1.44 4.82 -5.84
N ARG A 24 -0.84 5.28 -6.94
CA ARG A 24 -0.59 4.44 -8.14
C ARG A 24 0.39 3.32 -7.85
N GLU A 25 1.52 3.63 -7.20
CA GLU A 25 2.52 2.62 -6.85
C GLU A 25 1.94 1.53 -5.95
N LEU A 26 1.10 1.89 -4.97
CA LEU A 26 0.43 0.93 -4.10
C LEU A 26 -0.43 -0.05 -4.92
N LYS A 27 -1.25 0.46 -5.85
CA LYS A 27 -2.10 -0.37 -6.72
C LYS A 27 -1.27 -1.29 -7.63
N VAL A 28 -0.17 -0.79 -8.19
CA VAL A 28 0.74 -1.60 -9.02
C VAL A 28 1.38 -2.70 -8.19
N ARG A 29 1.87 -2.40 -6.98
CA ARG A 29 2.46 -3.42 -6.10
C ARG A 29 1.43 -4.44 -5.63
N GLU A 30 0.21 -4.01 -5.34
CA GLU A 30 -0.90 -4.91 -5.02
C GLU A 30 -1.17 -5.89 -6.17
N TYR A 31 -1.23 -5.39 -7.40
CA TYR A 31 -1.40 -6.19 -8.59
C TYR A 31 -0.26 -7.22 -8.75
N GLU A 32 1.00 -6.78 -8.67
CA GLU A 32 2.17 -7.67 -8.78
C GLU A 32 2.21 -8.77 -7.70
N LEU A 33 1.72 -8.50 -6.48
CA LEU A 33 1.70 -9.49 -5.39
C LEU A 33 0.60 -10.54 -5.58
N LEU A 34 -0.53 -10.13 -6.14
CA LEU A 34 -1.73 -10.96 -6.22
C LEU A 34 -1.87 -11.67 -7.55
N GLU A 35 -1.35 -11.09 -8.63
CA GLU A 35 -1.43 -11.71 -9.94
C GLU A 35 -0.46 -12.89 -10.03
N ASN A 36 -1.02 -14.05 -10.39
CA ASN A 36 -0.23 -15.24 -10.65
C ASN A 36 0.27 -15.16 -12.11
N HIS A 37 1.50 -14.69 -12.30
CA HIS A 37 2.14 -14.67 -13.63
C HIS A 37 2.61 -16.05 -14.11
N GLU A 38 2.51 -17.10 -13.28
CA GLU A 38 2.81 -18.48 -13.65
C GLU A 38 1.51 -19.27 -13.90
N PRO A 39 1.50 -20.20 -14.89
CA PRO A 39 0.38 -21.11 -15.08
C PRO A 39 0.17 -21.97 -13.84
N GLU A 40 -1.00 -21.82 -13.22
CA GLU A 40 -1.38 -22.43 -11.94
C GLU A 40 -1.43 -23.98 -11.96
N ASN A 41 -1.16 -24.61 -13.11
CA ASN A 41 -1.23 -26.07 -13.32
C ASN A 41 -0.33 -26.56 -14.47
N VAL A 42 1.01 -26.51 -14.33
CA VAL A 42 1.90 -27.29 -15.22
C VAL A 42 2.00 -28.72 -14.69
N GLY A 43 0.90 -29.48 -14.79
CA GLY A 43 0.83 -30.86 -14.30
C GLY A 43 -0.30 -31.06 -13.30
N ALA A 44 -1.33 -31.76 -13.72
CA ALA A 44 -2.57 -31.96 -12.99
C ALA A 44 -2.36 -32.52 -11.56
N GLY A 45 -2.90 -31.80 -10.58
CA GLY A 45 -3.08 -32.26 -9.21
C GLY A 45 -3.89 -31.23 -8.44
N LYS A 46 -5.22 -31.23 -8.60
CA LYS A 46 -6.09 -30.35 -7.80
C LYS A 46 -5.77 -30.58 -6.32
N SER A 47 -5.30 -29.55 -5.62
CA SER A 47 -5.20 -29.60 -4.17
C SER A 47 -6.61 -29.75 -3.59
N ASN A 48 -6.86 -30.85 -2.88
CA ASN A 48 -8.15 -31.13 -2.21
C ASN A 48 -8.37 -30.29 -0.93
N ILE A 49 -7.49 -29.33 -0.66
CA ILE A 49 -7.58 -28.45 0.50
C ILE A 49 -8.42 -27.24 0.09
N PRO A 50 -9.55 -26.94 0.77
CA PRO A 50 -10.27 -25.69 0.58
C PRO A 50 -9.28 -24.54 0.81
N GLY A 51 -8.92 -23.81 -0.25
CA GLY A 51 -8.07 -22.65 -0.10
C GLY A 51 -8.80 -21.58 0.71
N ASN A 52 -8.09 -20.90 1.60
CA ASN A 52 -8.57 -19.66 2.20
C ASN A 52 -7.98 -18.47 1.40
N PRO A 53 -8.64 -18.01 0.33
CA PRO A 53 -8.08 -17.01 -0.58
C PRO A 53 -7.80 -15.68 0.14
N ILE A 54 -8.67 -15.29 1.07
CA ILE A 54 -8.55 -14.04 1.84
C ILE A 54 -7.31 -14.07 2.74
N GLU A 55 -7.10 -15.18 3.45
CA GLU A 55 -5.92 -15.35 4.30
C GLU A 55 -4.64 -15.35 3.47
N ARG A 56 -4.61 -16.07 2.34
CA ARG A 56 -3.46 -16.09 1.44
C ARG A 56 -3.11 -14.71 0.88
N GLU A 57 -4.12 -13.96 0.42
CA GLU A 57 -3.96 -12.58 -0.03
C GLU A 57 -3.42 -11.69 1.09
N SER A 58 -3.99 -11.82 2.29
CA SER A 58 -3.58 -11.05 3.47
C SER A 58 -2.13 -11.33 3.86
N ILE A 59 -1.73 -12.61 3.86
CA ILE A 59 -0.35 -13.02 4.14
C ILE A 59 0.60 -12.42 3.10
N LYS A 60 0.30 -12.54 1.81
CA LYS A 60 1.12 -11.97 0.72
C LYS A 60 1.34 -10.47 0.93
N LYS A 61 0.26 -9.70 1.13
CA LYS A 61 0.31 -8.25 1.36
C LYS A 61 1.08 -7.87 2.61
N LEU A 62 0.78 -8.51 3.75
CA LEU A 62 1.38 -8.18 5.04
C LEU A 62 2.86 -8.61 5.12
N SER A 63 3.26 -9.61 4.34
CA SER A 63 4.66 -10.04 4.25
C SER A 63 5.53 -9.11 3.38
N ASP A 64 4.93 -8.27 2.54
CA ASP A 64 5.68 -7.38 1.64
C ASP A 64 5.96 -6.01 2.28
N ASN A 65 7.23 -5.75 2.55
CA ASN A 65 7.68 -4.52 3.20
C ASN A 65 7.38 -3.26 2.37
N ARG A 66 7.47 -3.35 1.03
CA ARG A 66 7.26 -2.20 0.14
C ARG A 66 5.78 -1.83 0.10
N TYR A 67 4.90 -2.80 -0.05
CA TYR A 67 3.45 -2.66 0.03
C TYR A 67 3.04 -2.06 1.37
N ASN A 68 3.57 -2.59 2.48
CA ASN A 68 3.28 -2.06 3.82
C ASN A 68 3.70 -0.60 3.96
N ASN A 69 4.89 -0.22 3.47
CA ASN A 69 5.35 1.16 3.50
C ASN A 69 4.44 2.08 2.66
N LEU A 70 4.18 1.72 1.40
CA LEU A 70 3.27 2.47 0.52
C LEU A 70 1.88 2.63 1.14
N ARG A 71 1.34 1.56 1.72
CA ARG A 71 0.04 1.57 2.40
C ARG A 71 0.04 2.51 3.60
N ASN A 72 1.10 2.54 4.39
CA ASN A 72 1.21 3.43 5.54
C ASN A 72 1.31 4.90 5.13
N ILE A 73 2.10 5.20 4.09
CA ILE A 73 2.18 6.55 3.51
C ILE A 73 0.81 7.00 3.03
N VAL A 74 0.16 6.21 2.16
CA VAL A 74 -1.13 6.57 1.57
C VAL A 74 -2.17 6.77 2.66
N LYS A 75 -2.32 5.82 3.60
CA LYS A 75 -3.29 5.94 4.69
C LYS A 75 -3.01 7.14 5.60
N GLY A 76 -1.74 7.43 5.88
CA GLY A 76 -1.37 8.57 6.72
C GLY A 76 -1.76 9.90 6.08
N VAL A 77 -1.45 10.08 4.79
CA VAL A 77 -1.80 11.30 4.05
C VAL A 77 -3.30 11.41 3.80
N ASP A 78 -3.97 10.32 3.42
CA ASP A 78 -5.43 10.31 3.21
C ASP A 78 -6.16 10.69 4.51
N LYS A 79 -5.69 10.19 5.66
CA LYS A 79 -6.21 10.57 6.97
C LYS A 79 -5.98 12.06 7.24
N LEU A 80 -4.78 12.58 6.98
CA LEU A 80 -4.46 13.99 7.13
C LEU A 80 -5.41 14.87 6.31
N ILE A 81 -5.63 14.53 5.04
CA ILE A 81 -6.55 15.25 4.15
C ILE A 81 -7.98 15.20 4.70
N TYR A 82 -8.45 14.02 5.08
CA TYR A 82 -9.80 13.84 5.63
C TYR A 82 -10.04 14.65 6.91
N GLU A 83 -9.02 14.79 7.77
CA GLU A 83 -9.09 15.55 9.02
C GLU A 83 -8.79 17.04 8.84
N SER A 84 -8.40 17.48 7.64
CA SER A 84 -8.13 18.89 7.33
C SER A 84 -9.43 19.68 7.14
N ASP A 85 -9.37 20.99 7.39
CA ASP A 85 -10.46 21.92 7.09
C ASP A 85 -10.75 22.02 5.58
N GLU A 86 -11.93 22.54 5.25
CA GLU A 86 -12.43 22.66 3.88
C GLU A 86 -11.50 23.48 2.97
N ASP A 87 -10.97 24.61 3.47
CA ASP A 87 -10.03 25.45 2.72
C ASP A 87 -8.74 24.69 2.36
N THR A 88 -8.25 23.87 3.29
CA THR A 88 -7.06 23.02 3.08
C THR A 88 -7.33 21.86 2.12
N GLN A 89 -8.55 21.30 2.14
CA GLN A 89 -8.95 20.24 1.21
C GLN A 89 -9.06 20.76 -0.23
N ASP A 90 -9.57 21.97 -0.43
CA ASP A 90 -9.70 22.60 -1.75
C ASP A 90 -8.35 22.93 -2.42
N LEU A 91 -7.29 23.02 -1.63
CA LEU A 91 -5.93 23.30 -2.10
C LEU A 91 -5.15 22.06 -2.59
N MET A 92 -5.64 20.83 -2.31
CA MET A 92 -4.96 19.56 -2.62
C MET A 92 -5.55 18.83 -3.82
#